data_AF-A0A0R0D1Q4-F1
#
_entry.id   AF-A0A0R0D1Q4-F1
#
_cell.length_a   1.000
_cell.length_b   1.000
_cell.length_c   1.000
_cell.angle_alpha   90.00
_cell.angle_beta   90.00
_cell.angle_gamma   90.00
#
_symmetry.space_group_name_H-M   'P 1'
#
loop_
_entity.id
_entity.type
_entity.pdbx_description
1 polymer ?
#
loop_
_entity_poly.entity_id
_entity_poly.type
_entity_poly.pdbx_seq_one_letter_code
_entity_poly.pdbx_strand_id
1 'polypeptide(L)'
;MFVVILLKGQNRYARERWQQVPEVVEYEGHGFSLRAGPRQPLSTTQVWEQVAVYAPDELTEEEFQEIYELNRSHIAELALKY
;
A
#
# COMPACT_ATOMS: atom_id res chain seq x y z
N MET A 1 14.20 -4.73 0.26
CA MET A 1 13.33 -4.41 -0.88
C MET A 1 11.91 -4.43 -0.36
N PHE A 2 11.12 -3.42 -0.71
CA PHE A 2 9.80 -3.17 -0.17
C PHE A 2 8.78 -3.22 -1.31
N VAL A 3 7.66 -3.88 -1.09
CA VAL A 3 6.51 -3.84 -2.00
C VAL A 3 5.70 -2.60 -1.64
N VAL A 4 5.56 -1.71 -2.60
CA VAL A 4 4.85 -0.44 -2.44
C VAL A 4 3.54 -0.52 -3.21
N ILE A 5 2.43 -0.44 -2.48
CA ILE A 5 1.08 -0.44 -3.02
C ILE A 5 0.57 1.00 -3.01
N LEU A 6 0.46 1.61 -4.19
CA LEU A 6 -0.12 2.94 -4.36
C LEU A 6 -1.60 2.80 -4.70
N LEU A 7 -2.47 3.08 -3.74
CA LEU A 7 -3.92 3.07 -3.91
C LEU A 7 -4.35 4.38 -4.58
N LYS A 8 -4.75 4.34 -5.84
CA LYS A 8 -5.17 5.52 -6.62
C LYS A 8 -6.68 5.73 -6.63
N GLY A 9 -7.45 4.79 -6.06
CA GLY A 9 -8.90 4.83 -6.02
C GLY A 9 -9.53 3.44 -5.90
N GLN A 10 -10.84 3.38 -6.07
CA GLN A 10 -11.62 2.14 -6.00
C GLN A 10 -11.16 1.17 -7.11
N ASN A 11 -10.58 0.03 -6.72
CA ASN A 11 -10.05 -0.99 -7.63
C ASN A 11 -8.92 -0.51 -8.57
N ARG A 12 -8.31 0.65 -8.30
CA ARG A 12 -7.18 1.18 -9.06
C ARG A 12 -5.99 1.32 -8.13
N TYR A 13 -5.01 0.45 -8.33
CA TYR A 13 -3.77 0.45 -7.57
C TYR A 13 -2.56 0.29 -8.50
N ALA A 14 -1.40 0.74 -8.04
CA ALA A 14 -0.12 0.39 -8.64
C ALA A 14 0.72 -0.38 -7.62
N ARG A 15 1.41 -1.42 -8.09
CA ARG A 15 2.34 -2.20 -7.30
C ARG A 15 3.75 -1.93 -7.80
N GLU A 16 4.52 -1.25 -6.98
CA GLU A 16 5.90 -0.92 -7.20
C GLU A 16 6.82 -1.68 -6.22
N ARG A 17 8.12 -1.70 -6.50
CA ARG A 17 9.12 -2.25 -5.59
C ARG A 17 10.22 -1.24 -5.35
N TRP A 18 10.32 -0.75 -4.13
CA TRP A 18 11.29 0.29 -3.78
C TRP A 18 12.35 -0.24 -2.81
N GLN A 19 13.51 0.42 -2.83
CA GLN A 19 14.57 0.13 -1.86
C GLN A 19 14.36 0.85 -0.54
N GLN A 20 13.60 1.95 -0.55
CA GLN A 20 13.27 2.77 0.61
C GLN A 20 11.81 3.21 0.53
N VAL A 21 11.21 3.47 1.69
CA VAL A 21 9.78 3.79 1.83
C VAL A 21 9.69 5.14 2.54
N PRO A 22 9.82 6.27 1.81
CA PRO A 22 9.72 7.61 2.40
C PRO A 22 8.28 7.89 2.83
N GLU A 23 8.06 8.69 3.88
CA GLU A 23 6.69 8.96 4.38
C GLU A 23 5.78 9.64 3.35
N VAL A 24 6.35 10.46 2.47
CA VAL A 24 5.64 11.13 1.38
C VAL A 24 6.44 10.99 0.09
N VAL A 25 5.75 10.76 -1.01
CA VAL A 25 6.33 10.56 -2.34
C VAL A 25 5.45 11.18 -3.40
N GLU A 26 6.07 11.80 -4.40
CA GLU A 26 5.35 12.24 -5.60
C GLU A 26 5.29 11.10 -6.61
N TYR A 27 4.08 10.72 -7.03
CA TYR A 27 3.86 9.66 -8.00
C TYR A 27 2.83 10.11 -9.03
N GLU A 28 3.17 10.02 -10.33
CA GLU A 28 2.33 10.50 -11.45
C GLU A 28 1.84 11.95 -11.29
N GLY A 29 2.69 12.82 -10.72
CA GLY A 29 2.36 14.23 -10.47
C GLY A 29 1.37 14.48 -9.33
N HIS A 30 1.07 13.47 -8.51
CA HIS A 30 0.24 13.59 -7.31
C HIS A 30 1.06 13.23 -6.06
N GLY A 31 0.77 13.90 -4.94
CA GLY A 31 1.38 13.60 -3.64
C GLY A 31 0.73 12.39 -2.99
N PHE A 32 1.52 11.35 -2.74
CA PHE A 32 1.11 10.16 -2.03
C PHE A 32 1.78 10.10 -0.66
N SER A 33 0.99 9.86 0.37
CA SER A 33 1.46 9.73 1.75
C SER A 33 1.35 8.27 2.19
N LEU A 34 2.29 7.82 3.01
CA LEU A 34 2.32 6.49 3.60
C LEU A 34 1.18 6.37 4.61
N ARG A 35 0.18 5.54 4.28
CA ARG A 35 -1.01 5.33 5.14
C ARG A 35 -0.92 4.06 5.97
N ALA A 36 -0.27 3.01 5.46
CA ALA A 36 -0.06 1.79 6.20
C ALA A 36 1.28 1.13 5.87
N GLY A 37 1.88 0.43 6.83
CA GLY A 37 3.22 -0.15 6.66
C GLY A 37 4.35 0.86 6.90
N PRO A 38 5.60 0.51 6.57
CA PRO A 38 6.05 -0.79 6.08
C PRO A 38 5.88 -1.87 7.15
N ARG A 39 5.13 -2.94 6.85
CA ARG A 39 4.99 -4.10 7.74
C ARG A 39 5.38 -5.36 6.99
N GLN A 40 6.04 -6.29 7.67
CA GLN A 40 6.34 -7.60 7.10
C GLN A 40 5.18 -8.55 7.40
N PRO A 41 4.59 -9.20 6.37
CA PRO A 41 3.57 -10.21 6.61
C PRO A 41 4.11 -11.38 7.44
N LEU A 42 3.27 -11.90 8.35
CA LEU A 42 3.56 -13.13 9.07
C LEU A 42 3.77 -14.26 8.06
N SER A 43 4.94 -14.89 8.15
CA SER A 43 5.39 -15.88 7.18
C SER A 43 4.63 -17.20 7.37
N THR A 44 3.49 -17.36 6.68
CA THR A 44 2.74 -18.62 6.72
C THR A 44 3.35 -19.71 5.82
N THR A 45 4.13 -19.33 4.79
CA THR A 45 4.63 -20.29 3.78
C THR A 45 5.85 -19.84 2.97
N GLN A 46 6.13 -18.53 2.88
CA GLN A 46 7.32 -17.98 2.22
C GLN A 46 7.81 -16.71 2.93
N VAL A 47 9.05 -16.32 2.66
CA VAL A 47 9.60 -15.02 3.09
C VAL A 47 8.93 -13.93 2.28
N TRP A 48 8.07 -13.15 2.93
CA TRP A 48 7.45 -11.99 2.31
C TRP A 48 8.31 -10.74 2.50
N GLU A 49 8.38 -9.91 1.45
CA GLU A 49 8.97 -8.58 1.53
C GLU A 49 8.10 -7.66 2.39
N GLN A 50 8.68 -6.57 2.91
CA GLN A 50 7.91 -5.58 3.66
C GLN A 50 6.97 -4.82 2.73
N VAL A 51 5.71 -4.70 3.13
CA VAL A 51 4.65 -4.08 2.34
C VAL A 51 4.34 -2.71 2.93
N ALA A 52 4.36 -1.70 2.07
CA ALA A 52 4.01 -0.33 2.37
C ALA A 52 2.85 0.11 1.47
N VAL A 53 1.91 0.87 2.02
CA VAL A 53 0.68 1.26 1.36
C VAL A 53 0.57 2.77 1.39
N TYR A 54 0.49 3.33 0.20
CA TYR A 54 0.37 4.75 -0.03
C TYR A 54 -0.99 5.08 -0.59
N ALA A 55 -1.49 6.25 -0.26
CA ALA A 55 -2.69 6.80 -0.85
C ALA A 55 -2.51 8.32 -1.05
N PRO A 56 -3.27 8.95 -1.95
CA PRO A 56 -3.25 10.39 -2.10
C PRO A 56 -3.44 11.08 -0.75
N ASP A 57 -2.66 12.12 -0.51
CA ASP A 57 -2.77 12.91 0.73
C ASP A 57 -4.16 13.53 0.89
N GLU A 58 -4.78 13.82 -0.25
CA GLU A 58 -6.13 14.38 -0.41
C GLU A 58 -7.23 13.49 0.16
N LEU A 59 -6.99 12.19 0.32
CA LEU A 59 -7.96 11.26 0.86
C LEU A 59 -8.07 11.36 2.38
N THR A 60 -9.29 11.30 2.87
CA THR A 60 -9.56 11.12 4.30
C THR A 60 -9.23 9.69 4.75
N GLU A 61 -9.14 9.48 6.06
CA GLU A 61 -8.91 8.14 6.62
C GLU A 61 -10.06 7.18 6.29
N GLU A 62 -11.30 7.69 6.25
CA GLU A 62 -12.50 6.92 5.90
C GLU A 62 -12.45 6.45 4.43
N GLU A 63 -12.20 7.37 3.49
CA GLU A 63 -12.06 7.02 2.08
C GLU A 63 -10.89 6.06 1.84
N PHE A 64 -9.79 6.27 2.55
CA PHE A 64 -8.66 5.35 2.51
C PHE A 64 -9.06 3.95 2.98
N GLN A 65 -9.77 3.83 4.11
CA GLN A 65 -10.24 2.54 4.62
C GLN A 65 -11.15 1.84 3.62
N GLU A 66 -12.12 2.54 3.03
CA GLU A 66 -13.01 1.98 2.01
C GLU A 66 -12.21 1.48 0.81
N ILE A 67 -11.30 2.30 0.27
CA ILE A 67 -10.45 1.91 -0.86
C ILE A 67 -9.55 0.74 -0.47
N TYR A 68 -8.99 0.75 0.74
CA TYR A 68 -8.12 -0.32 1.24
C TYR A 68 -8.89 -1.64 1.32
N GLU A 69 -10.07 -1.66 1.90
CA GLU A 69 -10.91 -2.86 2.01
C GLU A 69 -11.35 -3.37 0.63
N LEU A 70 -11.73 -2.47 -0.28
CA LEU A 70 -12.08 -2.82 -1.65
C LEU A 70 -10.90 -3.48 -2.37
N ASN A 71 -9.68 -2.94 -2.22
CA ASN A 71 -8.49 -3.50 -2.86
C ASN A 71 -7.90 -4.69 -2.11
N ARG A 72 -8.21 -4.89 -0.81
CA ARG A 72 -7.66 -5.96 0.03
C ARG A 72 -7.92 -7.35 -0.56
N SER A 73 -9.09 -7.55 -1.17
CA SER A 73 -9.46 -8.81 -1.81
C SER A 73 -8.71 -9.04 -3.14
N HIS A 74 -8.22 -7.98 -3.78
CA HIS A 74 -7.54 -8.02 -5.07
C HIS A 74 -6.01 -8.04 -4.94
N ILE A 75 -5.47 -7.54 -3.83
CA ILE A 75 -4.04 -7.44 -3.57
C ILE A 75 -3.67 -8.49 -2.53
N ALA A 76 -3.02 -9.56 -2.99
CA ALA A 76 -2.60 -10.67 -2.13
C ALA A 76 -1.79 -10.16 -0.92
N GLU A 77 -0.91 -9.18 -1.13
CA GLU A 77 -0.10 -8.55 -0.10
C GLU A 77 -0.94 -7.88 1.01
N LEU A 78 -2.07 -7.26 0.69
CA LEU A 78 -2.97 -6.64 1.69
C LEU A 78 -3.86 -7.66 2.41
N ALA A 79 -4.13 -8.79 1.76
CA ALA A 79 -4.85 -9.91 2.35
C ALA A 79 -4.01 -10.70 3.37
N LEU A 80 -2.69 -10.49 3.41
CA LEU A 80 -1.82 -11.17 4.35
C LEU A 80 -2.09 -10.74 5.79
N LYS A 81 -1.80 -11.66 6.72
CA LYS A 81 -1.82 -11.36 8.15
C LYS A 81 -0.51 -10.67 8.53
N TYR A 82 -0.63 -9.57 9.24
CA TYR A 82 0.47 -8.78 9.79
C TYR A 82 0.45 -8.87 11.30
#